data_AF-A0A9W9CCU3-F1
#
_entry.id   AF-A0A9W9CCU3-F1
#
_cell.length_a   1.000
_cell.length_b   1.000
_cell.length_c   1.000
_cell.angle_alpha   90.00
_cell.angle_beta   90.00
_cell.angle_gamma   90.00
#
_symmetry.space_group_name_H-M   'P 1'
#
loop_
_entity.id
_entity.type
_entity.pdbx_description
1 polymer ?
#
loop_
_entity_poly.entity_id
_entity_poly.type
_entity_poly.pdbx_seq_one_letter_code
_entity_poly.pdbx_strand_id
1 'polypeptide(L)'
;MSRLVPWMFGMPDNVDKYNQAWKHLIDTSKLRGSNGMRTNEPSYQYYMRQYRYEGSNRECQWNGPVWPYQTTQVLLGMANLLNSYTQSIISKTDYLYEIRSYTRLHYNGVVLNLQEDYEPDKTGAIVGLARSPHYFHSGYNDLIISGLVGIRPRADNTLEVNPLVPTGSDISYFRLQDISYHGHSIAVEWDSTGSRYSRGVGLKVEVDGVVVASAATIQRLTATISKGTPPAIIRTNITKSTQLYRDQYPKGSASSGTAAENLHDAIDGRVWFFPELPNGWNSDAQSADSTQWYTIDFGTSTSLSGCTLAFYDDGATFIAPPTYDILQLVNGAWVKINGYGETLLANGITNVQWSAVSTNQLRVSFPQKAGKRVRLVEFKAF
;
A
#
# COMPACT_ATOMS: atom_id res chain seq x y z
N MET A 1 11.15 17.69 -14.50
CA MET A 1 11.13 17.17 -13.12
C MET A 1 12.24 16.17 -12.80
N SER A 2 12.55 15.20 -13.67
CA SER A 2 13.59 14.17 -13.44
C SER A 2 14.98 14.70 -13.06
N ARG A 3 15.33 15.93 -13.48
CA ARG A 3 16.58 16.61 -13.09
C ARG A 3 16.73 16.86 -11.58
N LEU A 4 15.66 16.71 -10.78
CA LEU A 4 15.69 16.83 -9.32
C LEU A 4 15.93 15.48 -8.61
N VAL A 5 15.86 14.36 -9.33
CA VAL A 5 16.08 13.01 -8.78
C VAL A 5 17.46 12.82 -8.14
N PRO A 6 18.57 13.42 -8.62
CA PRO A 6 19.88 13.26 -7.96
C PRO A 6 19.89 13.59 -6.45
N TRP A 7 19.08 14.53 -5.99
CA TRP A 7 18.98 14.84 -4.55
C TRP A 7 18.33 13.72 -3.72
N MET A 8 17.51 12.84 -4.32
CA MET A 8 16.98 11.65 -3.65
C MET A 8 18.11 10.73 -3.15
N PHE A 9 19.27 10.79 -3.79
CA PHE A 9 20.45 9.99 -3.47
C PHE A 9 21.57 10.81 -2.84
N GLY A 10 21.34 12.10 -2.56
CA GLY A 10 22.39 13.01 -2.05
C GLY A 10 23.57 13.19 -3.01
N MET A 11 23.36 13.01 -4.32
CA MET A 11 24.45 13.03 -5.32
C MET A 11 25.02 14.42 -5.62
N PRO A 12 24.22 15.50 -5.74
CA PRO A 12 24.79 16.82 -6.03
C PRO A 12 25.67 17.31 -4.88
N ASP A 13 26.75 18.02 -5.22
CA ASP A 13 27.54 18.73 -4.21
C ASP A 13 26.69 19.80 -3.51
N ASN A 14 26.96 20.05 -2.23
CA ASN A 14 26.28 21.07 -1.45
C ASN A 14 26.78 22.48 -1.78
N VAL A 15 26.48 22.94 -3.00
CA VAL A 15 26.80 24.27 -3.51
C VAL A 15 25.59 24.92 -4.18
N ASP A 16 25.45 26.23 -4.02
CA ASP A 16 24.28 27.00 -4.48
C ASP A 16 23.99 26.87 -5.98
N LYS A 17 25.04 26.63 -6.79
CA LYS A 17 24.94 26.44 -8.24
C LYS A 17 23.93 25.36 -8.62
N TYR A 18 23.96 24.21 -7.94
CA TYR A 18 23.05 23.10 -8.25
C TYR A 18 21.67 23.34 -7.64
N ASN A 19 21.61 23.92 -6.44
CA ASN A 19 20.35 24.20 -5.75
C ASN A 19 19.41 25.12 -6.56
N GLN A 20 19.93 25.93 -7.50
CA GLN A 20 19.12 26.75 -8.41
C GLN A 20 18.06 25.96 -9.19
N ALA A 21 18.28 24.68 -9.46
CA ALA A 21 17.30 23.83 -10.16
C ALA A 21 15.94 23.78 -9.44
N TRP A 22 15.93 23.88 -8.10
CA TRP A 22 14.72 23.82 -7.29
C TRP A 22 13.79 25.02 -7.49
N LYS A 23 14.28 26.16 -8.00
CA LYS A 23 13.43 27.30 -8.39
C LYS A 23 12.37 26.90 -9.41
N HIS A 24 12.68 25.95 -10.28
CA HIS A 24 11.75 25.46 -11.30
C HIS A 24 10.59 24.68 -10.69
N LEU A 25 10.81 24.04 -9.53
CA LEU A 25 9.79 23.24 -8.87
C LEU A 25 8.66 24.08 -8.31
N ILE A 26 8.98 25.26 -7.80
CA ILE A 26 8.03 26.14 -7.10
C ILE A 26 7.40 27.20 -8.00
N ASP A 27 7.87 27.32 -9.24
CA ASP A 27 7.41 28.25 -10.25
C ASP A 27 6.20 27.69 -11.00
N THR A 28 5.08 28.41 -10.93
CA THR A 28 3.80 28.00 -11.53
C THR A 28 3.81 27.99 -13.05
N SER A 29 4.72 28.75 -13.68
CA SER A 29 4.95 28.73 -15.12
C SER A 29 5.83 27.54 -15.57
N LYS A 30 6.43 26.81 -14.62
CA LYS A 30 7.36 25.71 -14.86
C LYS A 30 6.81 24.39 -14.34
N LEU A 31 7.32 23.84 -13.24
CA LEU A 31 6.93 22.50 -12.79
C LEU A 31 5.75 22.50 -11.80
N ARG A 32 5.42 23.63 -11.15
CA ARG A 32 4.31 23.68 -10.18
C ARG A 32 2.95 23.83 -10.88
N GLY A 33 2.23 22.73 -11.05
CA GLY A 33 0.82 22.76 -11.44
C GLY A 33 -0.09 23.04 -10.25
N SER A 34 -1.30 23.56 -10.51
CA SER A 34 -2.31 23.81 -9.47
C SER A 34 -2.83 22.51 -8.83
N ASN A 35 -2.70 21.39 -9.53
CA ASN A 35 -3.12 20.05 -9.13
C ASN A 35 -1.95 19.05 -9.01
N GLY A 36 -0.71 19.55 -8.89
CA GLY A 36 0.48 18.72 -8.67
C GLY A 36 1.66 19.05 -9.57
N MET A 37 2.78 18.35 -9.34
CA MET A 37 4.04 18.64 -10.04
C MET A 37 4.05 18.03 -11.45
N ARG A 38 4.29 18.86 -12.46
CA ARG A 38 4.40 18.43 -13.87
C ARG A 38 5.68 17.62 -14.07
N THR A 39 5.63 16.50 -14.80
CA THR A 39 6.87 15.78 -15.16
C THR A 39 7.80 16.60 -16.05
N ASN A 40 7.24 17.50 -16.87
CA ASN A 40 7.97 18.37 -17.77
C ASN A 40 7.43 19.81 -17.78
N GLU A 41 8.26 20.78 -18.14
CA GLU A 41 7.85 22.19 -18.18
C GLU A 41 6.95 22.49 -19.39
N PRO A 42 5.95 23.39 -19.25
CA PRO A 42 5.09 23.83 -20.35
C PRO A 42 5.81 24.41 -21.57
N SER A 43 7.05 24.89 -21.40
CA SER A 43 7.89 25.41 -22.49
C SER A 43 8.36 24.34 -23.48
N TYR A 44 8.21 23.06 -23.16
CA TYR A 44 8.57 21.96 -24.05
C TYR A 44 7.58 21.83 -25.21
N GLN A 45 8.09 21.78 -26.46
CA GLN A 45 7.26 21.75 -27.67
C GLN A 45 6.27 20.57 -27.77
N TYR A 46 6.49 19.48 -27.02
CA TYR A 46 5.57 18.35 -26.96
C TYR A 46 4.92 18.21 -25.58
N TYR A 47 4.82 19.29 -24.80
CA TYR A 47 4.17 19.29 -23.50
C TYR A 47 2.73 18.75 -23.61
N MET A 48 2.39 17.77 -22.79
CA MET A 48 1.07 17.10 -22.75
C MET A 48 0.60 16.46 -24.08
N ARG A 49 1.47 16.35 -25.09
CA ARG A 49 1.13 15.75 -26.38
C ARG A 49 0.77 14.27 -26.19
N GLN A 50 -0.37 13.86 -26.74
CA GLN A 50 -0.87 12.49 -26.67
C GLN A 50 -0.33 11.67 -27.85
N TYR A 51 0.36 10.58 -27.56
CA TYR A 51 0.82 9.59 -28.53
C TYR A 51 0.03 8.31 -28.31
N ARG A 52 -1.06 8.15 -29.07
CA ARG A 52 -2.01 7.06 -28.88
C ARG A 52 -1.55 5.81 -29.63
N TYR A 53 -1.58 4.66 -28.98
CA TYR A 53 -1.35 3.37 -29.60
C TYR A 53 -2.54 2.41 -29.47
N GLU A 54 -3.54 2.73 -28.64
CA GLU A 54 -4.77 1.96 -28.45
C GLU A 54 -6.02 2.87 -28.46
N GLY A 55 -6.66 2.96 -29.64
CA GLY A 55 -7.92 3.69 -29.79
C GLY A 55 -7.80 5.22 -29.69
N SER A 56 -8.83 5.88 -29.17
CA SER A 56 -8.95 7.34 -29.13
C SER A 56 -8.74 7.95 -27.74
N ASN A 57 -8.65 7.12 -26.71
CA ASN A 57 -8.48 7.55 -25.33
C ASN A 57 -7.14 8.26 -25.13
N ARG A 58 -7.06 9.05 -24.05
CA ARG A 58 -5.77 9.59 -23.60
C ARG A 58 -5.01 8.49 -22.87
N GLU A 59 -3.70 8.51 -23.01
CA GLU A 59 -2.82 7.44 -22.57
C GLU A 59 -1.67 7.98 -21.73
N CYS A 60 -0.91 7.04 -21.14
CA CYS A 60 0.19 7.29 -20.23
C CYS A 60 1.32 8.03 -20.95
N GLN A 61 1.49 9.33 -20.67
CA GLN A 61 2.59 10.12 -21.23
C GLN A 61 3.42 10.76 -20.13
N TRP A 62 4.73 10.87 -20.35
CA TRP A 62 5.67 11.43 -19.37
C TRP A 62 6.13 12.86 -19.70
N ASN A 63 5.46 13.51 -20.66
CA ASN A 63 5.82 14.80 -21.23
C ASN A 63 5.08 16.00 -20.60
N GLY A 64 4.56 15.88 -19.38
CA GLY A 64 3.80 16.96 -18.73
C GLY A 64 2.91 16.53 -17.57
N PRO A 65 2.21 15.37 -17.65
CA PRO A 65 1.29 14.94 -16.60
C PRO A 65 1.91 14.88 -15.20
N VAL A 66 1.06 14.89 -14.17
CA VAL A 66 1.50 14.58 -12.81
C VAL A 66 1.54 13.07 -12.65
N TRP A 67 2.70 12.54 -12.29
CA TRP A 67 2.91 11.13 -12.01
C TRP A 67 3.26 10.93 -10.54
N PRO A 68 2.42 10.21 -9.75
CA PRO A 68 2.73 9.83 -8.36
C PRO A 68 4.13 9.24 -8.17
N TYR A 69 4.60 8.44 -9.15
CA TYR A 69 5.97 7.90 -9.18
C TYR A 69 7.02 9.00 -9.10
N GLN A 70 6.97 9.97 -10.01
CA GLN A 70 7.98 11.04 -10.08
C GLN A 70 7.82 12.04 -8.94
N THR A 71 6.58 12.30 -8.52
CA THR A 71 6.24 13.08 -7.33
C THR A 71 6.92 12.50 -6.08
N THR A 72 6.87 11.17 -5.91
CA THR A 72 7.55 10.47 -4.82
C THR A 72 9.05 10.76 -4.82
N GLN A 73 9.72 10.54 -5.95
CA GLN A 73 11.17 10.73 -6.06
C GLN A 73 11.60 12.17 -5.75
N VAL A 74 10.83 13.16 -6.23
CA VAL A 74 11.13 14.58 -6.02
C VAL A 74 10.90 14.97 -4.57
N LEU A 75 9.85 14.46 -3.91
CA LEU A 75 9.60 14.74 -2.50
C LEU A 75 10.65 14.08 -1.59
N LEU A 76 11.16 12.89 -1.93
CA LEU A 76 12.32 12.31 -1.25
C LEU A 76 13.57 13.18 -1.44
N GLY A 77 13.83 13.64 -2.67
CA GLY A 77 14.91 14.58 -2.96
C GLY A 77 14.76 15.90 -2.22
N MET A 78 13.54 16.43 -2.09
CA MET A 78 13.24 17.66 -1.37
C MET A 78 13.49 17.49 0.13
N ALA A 79 13.09 16.35 0.70
CA ALA A 79 13.36 16.02 2.10
C ALA A 79 14.87 15.94 2.35
N ASN A 80 15.65 15.36 1.44
CA ASN A 80 17.11 15.34 1.53
C ASN A 80 17.74 16.72 1.40
N LEU A 81 17.26 17.55 0.45
CA LEU A 81 17.68 18.95 0.29
C LEU A 81 17.51 19.71 1.62
N LEU A 82 16.33 19.64 2.21
CA LEU A 82 16.01 20.32 3.48
C LEU A 82 16.78 19.79 4.69
N ASN A 83 17.34 18.59 4.61
CA ASN A 83 18.08 17.97 5.70
C ASN A 83 19.60 18.16 5.60
N SER A 84 20.16 18.09 4.39
CA SER A 84 21.60 17.89 4.18
C SER A 84 22.26 18.99 3.36
N TYR A 85 21.47 19.88 2.74
CA TYR A 85 21.96 20.95 1.88
C TYR A 85 21.72 22.32 2.51
N THR A 86 22.69 23.21 2.33
CA THR A 86 22.58 24.60 2.74
C THR A 86 21.99 25.39 1.58
N GLN A 87 20.77 25.90 1.75
CA GLN A 87 20.03 26.61 0.71
C GLN A 87 18.86 27.40 1.30
N SER A 88 18.32 28.36 0.55
CA SER A 88 17.17 29.20 0.93
C SER A 88 16.07 29.24 -0.12
N ILE A 89 16.08 28.32 -1.09
CA ILE A 89 15.16 28.30 -2.24
C ILE A 89 13.87 27.57 -1.90
N ILE A 90 13.99 26.41 -1.27
CA ILE A 90 12.89 25.56 -0.82
C ILE A 90 12.77 25.68 0.69
N SER A 91 11.54 25.86 1.16
CA SER A 91 11.21 25.87 2.58
C SER A 91 10.48 24.61 3.01
N LYS A 92 10.33 24.40 4.32
CA LYS A 92 9.40 23.39 4.86
C LYS A 92 7.95 23.64 4.40
N THR A 93 7.57 24.91 4.19
CA THR A 93 6.24 25.30 3.70
C THR A 93 6.01 24.79 2.29
N ASP A 94 7.02 24.88 1.41
CA ASP A 94 6.95 24.31 0.07
C ASP A 94 6.79 22.78 0.13
N TYR A 95 7.57 22.11 0.97
CA TYR A 95 7.45 20.66 1.16
C TYR A 95 6.05 20.24 1.60
N LEU A 96 5.50 20.92 2.62
CA LEU A 96 4.15 20.64 3.12
C LEU A 96 3.08 20.93 2.06
N TYR A 97 3.24 21.99 1.26
CA TYR A 97 2.33 22.28 0.15
C TYR A 97 2.30 21.13 -0.87
N GLU A 98 3.46 20.65 -1.30
CA GLU A 98 3.56 19.59 -2.31
C GLU A 98 3.06 18.23 -1.76
N ILE A 99 3.36 17.89 -0.50
CA ILE A 99 2.77 16.70 0.15
C ILE A 99 1.26 16.78 0.19
N ARG A 100 0.68 17.93 0.55
CA ARG A 100 -0.78 18.11 0.57
C ARG A 100 -1.38 17.99 -0.82
N SER A 101 -0.70 18.51 -1.83
CA SER A 101 -1.09 18.32 -3.23
C SER A 101 -1.11 16.85 -3.61
N TYR A 102 -0.05 16.12 -3.28
CA TYR A 102 0.02 14.68 -3.52
C TYR A 102 -1.04 13.89 -2.73
N THR A 103 -1.32 14.29 -1.48
CA THR A 103 -2.39 13.69 -0.66
C THR A 103 -3.74 13.79 -1.35
N ARG A 104 -4.07 14.96 -1.93
CA ARG A 104 -5.34 15.16 -2.66
C ARG A 104 -5.45 14.27 -3.90
N LEU A 105 -4.34 13.96 -4.58
CA LEU A 105 -4.35 13.07 -5.75
C LEU A 105 -4.79 11.64 -5.42
N HIS A 106 -4.67 11.20 -4.17
CA HIS A 106 -5.14 9.87 -3.75
C HIS A 106 -6.67 9.77 -3.70
N TYR A 107 -7.38 10.87 -3.93
CA TYR A 107 -8.85 10.89 -3.95
C TYR A 107 -9.38 11.11 -5.37
N ASN A 108 -10.32 10.27 -5.76
CA ASN A 108 -11.22 10.53 -6.88
C ASN A 108 -12.57 10.97 -6.32
N GLY A 109 -12.78 12.28 -6.23
CA GLY A 109 -13.89 12.84 -5.46
C GLY A 109 -13.71 12.56 -3.97
N VAL A 110 -14.58 11.72 -3.39
CA VAL A 110 -14.51 11.31 -1.98
C VAL A 110 -13.92 9.90 -1.78
N VAL A 111 -13.69 9.16 -2.87
CA VAL A 111 -13.20 7.78 -2.82
C VAL A 111 -11.68 7.79 -2.84
N LEU A 112 -11.06 7.05 -1.91
CA LEU A 112 -9.63 6.76 -1.96
C LEU A 112 -9.33 5.85 -3.16
N ASN A 113 -8.75 6.43 -4.21
CA ASN A 113 -8.44 5.74 -5.44
C ASN A 113 -7.36 6.52 -6.20
N LEU A 114 -6.10 6.16 -5.94
CA LEU A 114 -4.96 6.65 -6.69
C LEU A 114 -4.86 5.93 -8.04
N GLN A 115 -4.63 6.69 -9.10
CA GLN A 115 -4.50 6.23 -10.47
C GLN A 115 -3.11 6.54 -11.05
N GLU A 116 -2.92 6.19 -12.32
CA GLU A 116 -1.62 6.26 -13.01
C GLU A 116 -1.06 7.69 -13.10
N ASP A 117 -1.79 8.60 -13.77
CA ASP A 117 -1.36 9.97 -14.03
C ASP A 117 -2.54 10.96 -14.07
N TYR A 118 -2.22 12.24 -13.87
CA TYR A 118 -3.20 13.29 -13.63
C TYR A 118 -2.92 14.55 -14.42
N GLU A 119 -3.98 15.31 -14.65
CA GLU A 119 -3.88 16.66 -15.19
C GLU A 119 -3.18 17.57 -14.16
N PRO A 120 -2.15 18.34 -14.56
CA PRO A 120 -1.40 19.17 -13.64
C PRO A 120 -2.12 20.46 -13.23
N ASP A 121 -3.05 20.93 -14.05
CA ASP A 121 -3.64 22.27 -13.92
C ASP A 121 -5.15 22.27 -13.64
N LYS A 122 -5.73 21.08 -13.50
CA LYS A 122 -7.13 20.83 -13.13
C LYS A 122 -7.24 19.44 -12.51
N THR A 123 -8.33 19.19 -11.78
CA THR A 123 -8.60 17.87 -11.18
C THR A 123 -8.89 16.83 -12.27
N GLY A 124 -8.39 15.61 -12.07
CA GLY A 124 -8.78 14.43 -12.86
C GLY A 124 -7.59 13.57 -13.29
N ALA A 125 -7.81 12.26 -13.26
CA ALA A 125 -6.89 11.30 -13.87
C ALA A 125 -6.95 11.43 -15.41
N ILE A 126 -5.83 11.16 -16.10
CA ILE A 126 -5.77 11.23 -17.57
C ILE A 126 -6.15 9.90 -18.19
N VAL A 127 -5.49 8.81 -17.77
CA VAL A 127 -5.69 7.47 -18.36
C VAL A 127 -7.04 6.89 -17.95
N GLY A 128 -7.33 6.77 -16.66
CA GLY A 128 -8.67 6.40 -16.21
C GLY A 128 -9.19 5.03 -16.68
N LEU A 129 -8.30 4.11 -17.07
CA LEU A 129 -8.66 2.82 -17.64
C LEU A 129 -8.96 1.79 -16.55
N ALA A 130 -9.51 0.63 -16.93
CA ALA A 130 -9.83 -0.45 -15.99
C ALA A 130 -8.62 -0.95 -15.16
N ARG A 131 -7.39 -0.71 -15.63
CA ARG A 131 -6.15 -1.06 -14.92
C ARG A 131 -5.65 0.01 -13.93
N SER A 132 -6.23 1.21 -13.98
CA SER A 132 -5.71 2.38 -13.28
C SER A 132 -6.12 2.48 -11.80
N PRO A 133 -7.28 1.97 -11.32
CA PRO A 133 -7.62 2.10 -9.92
C PRO A 133 -6.61 1.43 -8.98
N HIS A 134 -6.34 2.07 -7.83
CA HIS A 134 -5.42 1.58 -6.79
C HIS A 134 -3.98 1.32 -7.31
N TYR A 135 -3.51 2.13 -8.25
CA TYR A 135 -2.24 1.92 -8.93
C TYR A 135 -1.03 2.01 -7.97
N PHE A 136 -0.29 0.91 -7.86
CA PHE A 136 0.85 0.82 -6.95
C PHE A 136 2.20 1.00 -7.66
N HIS A 137 2.46 2.24 -8.06
CA HIS A 137 3.72 2.64 -8.69
C HIS A 137 4.28 3.92 -8.06
N SER A 138 4.12 4.08 -6.75
CA SER A 138 4.58 5.27 -6.02
C SER A 138 4.71 5.01 -4.53
N GLY A 139 5.35 5.93 -3.80
CA GLY A 139 5.56 5.84 -2.36
C GLY A 139 5.03 7.08 -1.64
N TYR A 140 3.94 6.92 -0.89
CA TYR A 140 3.38 8.01 -0.08
C TYR A 140 3.78 7.90 1.40
N ASN A 141 3.63 6.71 2.00
CA ASN A 141 3.91 6.52 3.43
C ASN A 141 5.35 6.85 3.82
N ASP A 142 6.32 6.53 2.96
CA ASP A 142 7.72 6.85 3.22
C ASP A 142 7.98 8.37 3.27
N LEU A 143 7.23 9.18 2.51
CA LEU A 143 7.31 10.65 2.59
C LEU A 143 6.78 11.17 3.92
N ILE A 144 5.74 10.55 4.45
CA ILE A 144 5.19 10.88 5.76
C ILE A 144 6.20 10.49 6.85
N ILE A 145 6.75 9.27 6.79
CA ILE A 145 7.67 8.73 7.78
C ILE A 145 9.01 9.48 7.77
N SER A 146 9.66 9.58 6.60
CA SER A 146 11.04 10.05 6.50
C SER A 146 11.19 11.56 6.28
N GLY A 147 10.11 12.23 5.88
CA GLY A 147 10.09 13.67 5.63
C GLY A 147 9.20 14.42 6.60
N LEU A 148 7.87 14.26 6.53
CA LEU A 148 6.95 15.04 7.37
C LEU A 148 7.19 14.82 8.86
N VAL A 149 7.14 13.56 9.31
CA VAL A 149 7.53 13.14 10.67
C VAL A 149 9.05 13.20 10.83
N GLY A 150 9.78 12.84 9.78
CA GLY A 150 11.20 13.15 9.65
C GLY A 150 12.13 12.13 10.29
N ILE A 151 11.75 10.86 10.42
CA ILE A 151 12.70 9.81 10.82
C ILE A 151 13.77 9.70 9.73
N ARG A 152 15.04 9.88 10.09
CA ARG A 152 16.16 9.83 9.14
C ARG A 152 16.91 8.52 9.35
N PRO A 153 16.73 7.50 8.48
CA PRO A 153 17.47 6.25 8.60
C PRO A 153 18.97 6.50 8.52
N ARG A 154 19.71 5.82 9.39
CA ARG A 154 21.16 5.89 9.49
C ARG A 154 21.72 4.48 9.66
N ALA A 155 22.95 4.26 9.21
CA ALA A 155 23.62 2.97 9.34
C ALA A 155 24.24 2.75 10.74
N ASP A 156 24.51 3.83 11.47
CA ASP A 156 25.08 3.80 12.80
C ASP A 156 24.00 3.64 13.88
N ASN A 157 24.42 3.70 15.14
CA ASN A 157 23.56 3.56 16.32
C ASN A 157 22.91 4.89 16.74
N THR A 158 22.64 5.79 15.78
CA THR A 158 21.99 7.07 16.03
C THR A 158 20.59 7.05 15.45
N LEU A 159 19.58 7.22 16.31
CA LEU A 159 18.24 7.58 15.88
C LEU A 159 18.20 9.10 15.64
N GLU A 160 17.99 9.51 14.40
CA GLU A 160 17.83 10.91 14.02
C GLU A 160 16.39 11.19 13.57
N VAL A 161 15.82 12.28 14.08
CA VAL A 161 14.49 12.76 13.72
C VAL A 161 14.58 14.24 13.40
N ASN A 162 14.15 14.66 12.22
CA ASN A 162 14.06 16.06 11.82
C ASN A 162 12.75 16.33 11.06
N PRO A 163 11.66 16.65 11.77
CA PRO A 163 10.36 16.83 11.14
C PRO A 163 10.37 18.04 10.19
N LEU A 164 9.79 17.84 9.00
CA LEU A 164 9.63 18.90 7.99
C LEU A 164 8.31 19.66 8.15
N VAL A 165 7.78 19.73 9.37
CA VAL A 165 6.64 20.59 9.72
C VAL A 165 7.11 22.06 9.81
N PRO A 166 6.50 23.00 9.08
CA PRO A 166 6.82 24.42 9.17
C PRO A 166 6.46 25.02 10.52
N THR A 167 7.24 26.02 10.98
CA THR A 167 6.85 26.86 12.11
C THR A 167 5.52 27.56 11.82
N GLY A 168 4.58 27.53 12.77
CA GLY A 168 3.25 28.12 12.60
C GLY A 168 2.30 27.31 11.71
N SER A 169 2.66 26.07 11.35
CA SER A 169 1.76 25.15 10.64
C SER A 169 0.51 24.82 11.48
N ASP A 170 -0.58 24.54 10.78
CA ASP A 170 -1.82 23.96 11.28
C ASP A 170 -1.69 22.51 11.75
N ILE A 171 -0.55 21.85 11.52
CA ILE A 171 -0.23 20.55 12.12
C ILE A 171 0.21 20.79 13.58
N SER A 172 -0.77 20.87 14.48
CA SER A 172 -0.55 21.08 15.91
C SER A 172 -0.17 19.81 16.66
N TYR A 173 -0.44 18.63 16.09
CA TYR A 173 -0.04 17.35 16.67
C TYR A 173 0.12 16.26 15.60
N PHE A 174 0.97 15.27 15.90
CA PHE A 174 1.01 13.97 15.21
C PHE A 174 1.67 12.94 16.13
N ARG A 175 1.42 11.65 15.86
CA ARG A 175 2.16 10.55 16.45
C ARG A 175 2.33 9.44 15.42
N LEU A 176 3.57 9.04 15.19
CA LEU A 176 3.93 7.85 14.44
C LEU A 176 4.54 6.87 15.42
N GLN A 177 4.03 5.63 15.50
CA GLN A 177 4.43 4.64 16.50
C GLN A 177 4.51 3.25 15.88
N ASP A 178 4.99 2.29 16.65
CA ASP A 178 5.16 0.88 16.25
C ASP A 178 6.10 0.72 15.04
N ILE A 179 7.08 1.63 14.94
CA ILE A 179 8.07 1.61 13.86
C ILE A 179 9.23 0.71 14.26
N SER A 180 9.41 -0.39 13.54
CA SER A 180 10.57 -1.26 13.70
C SER A 180 11.83 -0.58 13.16
N TYR A 181 12.76 -0.20 14.05
CA TYR A 181 14.02 0.44 13.70
C TYR A 181 15.16 -0.16 14.53
N HIS A 182 16.15 -0.75 13.84
CA HIS A 182 17.36 -1.32 14.46
C HIS A 182 17.09 -2.33 15.60
N GLY A 183 16.01 -3.11 15.48
CA GLY A 183 15.60 -4.10 16.48
C GLY A 183 14.85 -3.53 17.68
N HIS A 184 14.44 -2.28 17.61
CA HIS A 184 13.60 -1.61 18.61
C HIS A 184 12.26 -1.17 17.99
N SER A 185 11.26 -0.95 18.84
CA SER A 185 10.05 -0.22 18.45
C SER A 185 10.23 1.26 18.78
N ILE A 186 10.11 2.15 17.80
CA ILE A 186 10.24 3.59 18.00
C ILE A 186 8.91 4.32 17.79
N ALA A 187 8.77 5.46 18.46
CA ALA A 187 7.70 6.40 18.20
C ALA A 187 8.21 7.85 18.14
N VAL A 188 7.57 8.67 17.32
CA VAL A 188 7.79 10.12 17.23
C VAL A 188 6.45 10.80 17.46
N GLU A 189 6.40 11.69 18.44
CA GLU A 189 5.20 12.42 18.84
C GLU A 189 5.48 13.92 18.80
N TRP A 190 4.57 14.68 18.22
CA TRP A 190 4.50 16.12 18.33
C TRP A 190 3.14 16.50 18.91
N ASP A 191 3.13 17.35 19.93
CA ASP A 191 1.91 17.97 20.45
C ASP A 191 2.24 19.38 20.93
N SER A 192 1.81 20.39 20.18
CA SER A 192 2.10 21.79 20.48
C SER A 192 1.47 22.29 21.78
N THR A 193 0.47 21.58 22.31
CA THR A 193 -0.29 21.99 23.51
C THR A 193 -0.17 21.00 24.66
N GLY A 194 0.30 19.77 24.38
CA GLY A 194 0.30 18.64 25.30
C GLY A 194 -1.08 18.04 25.59
N SER A 195 -2.14 18.59 24.99
CA SER A 195 -3.52 18.20 25.27
C SER A 195 -4.00 16.98 24.46
N ARG A 196 -3.37 16.68 23.31
CA ARG A 196 -3.81 15.60 22.43
C ARG A 196 -3.51 14.23 23.02
N TYR A 197 -2.30 14.06 23.54
CA TYR A 197 -1.83 12.78 24.05
C TYR A 197 -1.76 12.73 25.58
N SER A 198 -1.95 13.86 26.26
CA SER A 198 -1.78 13.97 27.73
C SER A 198 -0.38 13.55 28.20
N ARG A 199 0.65 13.80 27.37
CA ARG A 199 2.07 13.47 27.61
C ARG A 199 2.95 14.70 27.65
N GLY A 200 2.37 15.87 27.90
CA GLY A 200 3.07 17.16 27.93
C GLY A 200 3.35 17.74 26.54
N VAL A 201 3.76 19.01 26.49
CA VAL A 201 4.03 19.74 25.26
C VAL A 201 5.29 19.20 24.55
N GLY A 202 5.35 19.35 23.23
CA GLY A 202 6.59 19.28 22.47
C GLY A 202 6.77 18.04 21.61
N LEU A 203 7.93 17.97 20.97
CA LEU A 203 8.41 16.84 20.18
C LEU A 203 9.06 15.81 21.13
N LYS A 204 8.71 14.53 20.98
CA LYS A 204 9.27 13.42 21.75
C LYS A 204 9.61 12.26 20.83
N VAL A 205 10.74 11.63 21.12
CA VAL A 205 11.20 10.41 20.45
C VAL A 205 11.32 9.32 21.49
N GLU A 206 10.70 8.17 21.21
CA GLU A 206 10.66 7.01 22.10
C GLU A 206 11.36 5.82 21.46
N VAL A 207 12.00 5.02 22.32
CA VAL A 207 12.54 3.69 22.01
C VAL A 207 11.99 2.74 23.06
N ASP A 208 11.27 1.70 22.62
CA ASP A 208 10.61 0.70 23.47
C ASP A 208 9.74 1.32 24.58
N GLY A 209 9.01 2.39 24.22
CA GLY A 209 8.11 3.13 25.12
C GLY A 209 8.79 4.14 26.05
N VAL A 210 10.13 4.25 26.02
CA VAL A 210 10.90 5.20 26.83
C VAL A 210 11.30 6.41 26.01
N VAL A 211 11.05 7.63 26.50
CA VAL A 211 11.48 8.87 25.83
C VAL A 211 13.00 9.00 25.89
N VAL A 212 13.65 9.03 24.73
CA VAL A 212 15.12 9.13 24.58
C VAL A 212 15.60 10.50 24.11
N ALA A 213 14.71 11.30 23.50
CA ALA A 213 14.97 12.69 23.15
C ALA A 213 13.67 13.49 23.15
N SER A 214 13.75 14.77 23.49
CA SER A 214 12.60 15.67 23.47
C SER A 214 13.00 17.13 23.21
N ALA A 215 12.03 17.92 22.75
CA ALA A 215 12.16 19.35 22.55
C ALA A 215 10.82 20.06 22.74
N ALA A 216 10.83 21.31 23.23
CA ALA A 216 9.61 22.11 23.34
C ALA A 216 8.99 22.47 21.98
N THR A 217 9.81 22.52 20.91
CA THR A 217 9.39 22.88 19.55
C THR A 217 9.87 21.84 18.54
N ILE A 218 9.31 21.86 17.33
CA ILE A 218 9.81 21.05 16.21
C ILE A 218 11.23 21.47 15.86
N GLN A 219 12.18 20.56 16.07
CA GLN A 219 13.57 20.70 15.69
C GLN A 219 14.20 19.32 15.44
N ARG A 220 15.42 19.32 14.91
CA ARG A 220 16.22 18.10 14.77
C ARG A 220 16.57 17.56 16.16
N LEU A 221 16.32 16.27 16.37
CA LEU A 221 16.68 15.50 17.56
C LEU A 221 17.54 14.31 17.16
N THR A 222 18.46 13.95 18.04
CA THR A 222 19.25 12.74 17.93
C THR A 222 19.28 12.02 19.27
N ALA A 223 19.32 10.69 19.22
CA ALA A 223 19.54 9.83 20.38
C ALA A 223 20.46 8.67 19.98
N THR A 224 21.42 8.33 20.83
CA THR A 224 22.17 7.08 20.67
C THR A 224 21.29 5.92 21.14
N ILE A 225 21.18 4.89 20.32
CA ILE A 225 20.42 3.67 20.62
C ILE A 225 21.36 2.47 20.64
N SER A 226 21.04 1.46 21.45
CA SER A 226 21.68 0.16 21.30
C SER A 226 21.26 -0.51 19.99
N LYS A 227 22.05 -1.46 19.51
CA LYS A 227 21.60 -2.37 18.45
C LYS A 227 20.72 -3.45 19.08
N GLY A 228 19.44 -3.45 18.75
CA GLY A 228 18.50 -4.51 19.13
C GLY A 228 18.57 -5.72 18.20
N THR A 229 17.84 -6.77 18.53
CA THR A 229 17.63 -7.91 17.62
C THR A 229 16.36 -7.66 16.81
N PRO A 230 16.44 -7.53 15.47
CA PRO A 230 15.26 -7.39 14.63
C PRO A 230 14.28 -8.56 14.84
N PRO A 231 12.96 -8.33 14.76
CA PRO A 231 11.98 -9.40 14.77
C PRO A 231 12.31 -10.46 13.72
N ALA A 232 12.18 -11.73 14.09
CA ALA A 232 12.43 -12.83 13.15
C ALA A 232 11.43 -12.76 11.99
N ILE A 233 11.93 -12.82 10.75
CA ILE A 233 11.07 -12.94 9.57
C ILE A 233 10.59 -14.40 9.50
N ILE A 234 9.33 -14.63 9.84
CA ILE A 234 8.70 -15.95 9.76
C ILE A 234 8.43 -16.27 8.29
N ARG A 235 9.31 -17.08 7.68
CA ARG A 235 9.18 -17.54 6.28
C ARG A 235 8.42 -18.86 6.13
N THR A 236 7.82 -19.38 7.19
CA THR A 236 7.15 -20.70 7.16
C THR A 236 5.83 -20.69 6.41
N ASN A 237 5.21 -19.52 6.20
CA ASN A 237 3.90 -19.39 5.54
C ASN A 237 4.04 -18.94 4.07
N ILE A 238 4.90 -19.62 3.30
CA ILE A 238 5.00 -19.38 1.85
C ILE A 238 3.78 -20.01 1.18
N THR A 239 2.97 -19.20 0.51
CA THR A 239 1.80 -19.68 -0.25
C THR A 239 2.22 -20.68 -1.33
N LYS A 240 1.56 -21.84 -1.33
CA LYS A 240 1.75 -22.94 -2.29
C LYS A 240 0.55 -23.12 -3.22
N SER A 241 -0.54 -22.38 -3.00
CA SER A 241 -1.77 -22.48 -3.79
C SER A 241 -1.89 -21.48 -4.94
N THR A 242 -0.94 -20.55 -5.10
CA THR A 242 -1.01 -19.56 -6.19
C THR A 242 -0.74 -20.22 -7.55
N GLN A 243 -1.70 -20.12 -8.46
CA GLN A 243 -1.54 -20.59 -9.83
C GLN A 243 -0.83 -19.52 -10.68
N LEU A 244 0.46 -19.68 -10.91
CA LEU A 244 1.23 -18.71 -11.71
C LEU A 244 0.95 -18.82 -13.23
N TYR A 245 0.70 -20.04 -13.71
CA TYR A 245 0.42 -20.34 -15.12
C TYR A 245 -0.90 -21.08 -15.23
N ARG A 246 -1.81 -20.60 -16.10
CA ARG A 246 -3.20 -21.06 -16.23
C ARG A 246 -3.35 -22.56 -16.50
N ASP A 247 -2.38 -23.13 -17.20
CA ASP A 247 -2.34 -24.53 -17.62
C ASP A 247 -1.62 -25.44 -16.62
N GLN A 248 -0.95 -24.87 -15.61
CA GLN A 248 -0.15 -25.59 -14.61
C GLN A 248 -0.85 -25.69 -13.26
N TYR A 249 -0.29 -26.54 -12.39
CA TYR A 249 -0.67 -26.64 -10.99
C TYR A 249 -0.08 -25.49 -10.17
N PRO A 250 -0.70 -25.13 -9.04
CA PRO A 250 -1.99 -25.63 -8.52
C PRO A 250 -3.19 -25.23 -9.38
N LYS A 251 -4.29 -26.01 -9.34
CA LYS A 251 -5.53 -25.78 -10.12
C LYS A 251 -6.75 -25.69 -9.23
N GLY A 252 -7.62 -24.73 -9.54
CA GLY A 252 -8.92 -24.58 -8.89
C GLY A 252 -10.00 -25.47 -9.51
N SER A 253 -10.93 -25.93 -8.69
CA SER A 253 -12.22 -26.47 -9.10
C SER A 253 -13.28 -26.11 -8.05
N ALA A 254 -14.55 -26.03 -8.44
CA ALA A 254 -15.60 -25.60 -7.53
C ALA A 254 -16.93 -26.29 -7.82
N SER A 255 -17.86 -26.21 -6.86
CA SER A 255 -19.23 -26.73 -6.99
C SER A 255 -20.07 -26.05 -8.07
N SER A 256 -19.74 -24.80 -8.40
CA SER A 256 -20.45 -23.96 -9.38
C SER A 256 -19.50 -22.89 -9.94
N GLY A 257 -19.93 -22.10 -10.93
CA GLY A 257 -19.07 -21.05 -11.50
C GLY A 257 -17.76 -21.59 -12.07
N THR A 258 -17.81 -22.67 -12.86
CA THR A 258 -16.64 -23.46 -13.26
C THR A 258 -15.88 -22.93 -14.49
N ALA A 259 -16.15 -21.70 -14.91
CA ALA A 259 -15.39 -21.07 -15.99
C ALA A 259 -13.93 -20.88 -15.55
N ALA A 260 -12.98 -21.11 -16.48
CA ALA A 260 -11.55 -21.16 -16.17
C ALA A 260 -11.02 -19.92 -15.44
N GLU A 261 -11.33 -18.71 -15.94
CA GLU A 261 -10.89 -17.47 -15.28
C GLU A 261 -11.55 -17.28 -13.91
N ASN A 262 -12.85 -17.55 -13.77
CA ASN A 262 -13.53 -17.44 -12.48
C ASN A 262 -12.94 -18.42 -11.44
N LEU A 263 -12.50 -19.61 -11.85
CA LEU A 263 -11.79 -20.53 -10.96
C LEU A 263 -10.40 -19.99 -10.61
N HIS A 264 -9.66 -19.50 -11.61
CA HIS A 264 -8.31 -18.97 -11.42
C HIS A 264 -8.26 -17.81 -10.42
N ASP A 265 -9.22 -16.89 -10.47
CA ASP A 265 -9.22 -15.66 -9.69
C ASP A 265 -9.21 -15.87 -8.16
N ALA A 266 -9.58 -17.05 -7.65
CA ALA A 266 -9.49 -17.36 -6.22
C ALA A 266 -8.11 -17.90 -5.77
N ILE A 267 -7.18 -18.07 -6.71
CA ILE A 267 -5.82 -18.56 -6.47
C ILE A 267 -4.79 -17.81 -7.31
N ASP A 268 -5.05 -16.56 -7.66
CA ASP A 268 -4.18 -15.75 -8.52
C ASP A 268 -3.16 -14.90 -7.74
N GLY A 269 -3.22 -14.95 -6.40
CA GLY A 269 -2.35 -14.22 -5.50
C GLY A 269 -2.92 -12.87 -5.02
N ARG A 270 -4.03 -12.41 -5.61
CA ARG A 270 -4.58 -11.05 -5.40
C ARG A 270 -5.68 -11.07 -4.37
N VAL A 271 -5.62 -10.12 -3.43
CA VAL A 271 -6.66 -9.95 -2.40
C VAL A 271 -7.21 -8.54 -2.54
N TRP A 272 -8.24 -8.39 -3.37
CA TRP A 272 -8.88 -7.12 -3.66
C TRP A 272 -10.34 -7.15 -3.24
N PHE A 273 -10.72 -6.20 -2.38
CA PHE A 273 -12.11 -6.00 -1.94
C PHE A 273 -12.74 -4.76 -2.57
N PHE A 274 -12.13 -4.21 -3.60
CA PHE A 274 -12.56 -2.96 -4.25
C PHE A 274 -13.70 -3.25 -5.23
N PRO A 275 -14.89 -2.66 -5.07
CA PRO A 275 -16.04 -2.91 -5.96
C PRO A 275 -15.75 -2.58 -7.43
N GLU A 276 -14.89 -1.60 -7.69
CA GLU A 276 -14.47 -1.17 -9.04
C GLU A 276 -13.43 -2.10 -9.69
N LEU A 277 -12.80 -2.99 -8.90
CA LEU A 277 -11.85 -4.02 -9.36
C LEU A 277 -12.24 -5.38 -8.75
N PRO A 278 -13.39 -5.95 -9.14
CA PRO A 278 -13.84 -7.22 -8.58
C PRO A 278 -12.84 -8.33 -8.94
N ASN A 279 -12.39 -9.06 -7.93
CA ASN A 279 -11.50 -10.22 -8.06
C ASN A 279 -12.01 -11.38 -7.21
N GLY A 280 -11.89 -12.61 -7.71
CA GLY A 280 -12.21 -13.83 -6.99
C GLY A 280 -13.22 -14.73 -7.68
N TRP A 281 -13.24 -15.98 -7.25
CA TRP A 281 -14.24 -16.96 -7.69
C TRP A 281 -15.62 -16.60 -7.17
N ASN A 282 -16.58 -16.54 -8.10
CA ASN A 282 -17.99 -16.33 -7.79
C ASN A 282 -18.79 -17.62 -7.95
N SER A 283 -19.55 -18.00 -6.92
CA SER A 283 -20.53 -19.09 -7.03
C SER A 283 -21.73 -18.68 -7.90
N ASP A 284 -22.48 -19.67 -8.37
CA ASP A 284 -23.81 -19.45 -8.96
C ASP A 284 -24.85 -19.26 -7.84
N ALA A 285 -25.83 -18.37 -8.06
CA ALA A 285 -26.97 -18.25 -7.16
C ALA A 285 -27.85 -19.50 -7.23
N GLN A 286 -28.33 -19.97 -6.07
CA GLN A 286 -29.20 -21.14 -5.97
C GLN A 286 -30.59 -20.73 -5.48
N SER A 287 -31.64 -21.47 -5.89
CA SER A 287 -33.03 -21.17 -5.48
C SER A 287 -33.33 -21.52 -4.02
N ALA A 288 -32.52 -22.39 -3.41
CA ALA A 288 -32.61 -22.79 -2.01
C ALA A 288 -31.24 -22.64 -1.33
N ASP A 289 -31.23 -22.70 0.00
CA ASP A 289 -29.99 -22.81 0.76
C ASP A 289 -29.20 -24.02 0.28
N SER A 290 -27.90 -23.85 0.10
CA SER A 290 -27.03 -24.86 -0.51
C SER A 290 -25.67 -24.89 0.19
N THR A 291 -24.87 -25.91 -0.12
CA THR A 291 -23.45 -25.94 0.25
C THR A 291 -22.63 -25.75 -1.01
N GLN A 292 -21.68 -24.82 -0.97
CA GLN A 292 -20.69 -24.62 -2.01
C GLN A 292 -19.31 -25.08 -1.52
N TRP A 293 -18.42 -25.37 -2.45
CA TRP A 293 -17.04 -25.67 -2.15
C TRP A 293 -16.11 -25.18 -3.24
N TYR A 294 -14.88 -24.89 -2.84
CA TYR A 294 -13.75 -24.63 -3.73
C TYR A 294 -12.59 -25.55 -3.34
N THR A 295 -11.99 -26.21 -4.32
CA THR A 295 -10.89 -27.16 -4.15
C THR A 295 -9.67 -26.68 -4.91
N ILE A 296 -8.52 -26.72 -4.23
CA ILE A 296 -7.19 -26.57 -4.83
C ILE A 296 -6.62 -27.96 -5.02
N ASP A 297 -6.24 -28.28 -6.25
CA ASP A 297 -5.41 -29.43 -6.59
C ASP A 297 -3.96 -28.97 -6.76
N PHE A 298 -3.04 -29.54 -6.00
CA PHE A 298 -1.62 -29.19 -6.06
C PHE A 298 -0.85 -30.02 -7.10
N GLY A 299 -1.47 -31.03 -7.71
CA GLY A 299 -0.85 -31.96 -8.68
C GLY A 299 0.14 -32.95 -8.05
N THR A 300 0.68 -32.62 -6.88
CA THR A 300 1.56 -33.47 -6.08
C THR A 300 1.24 -33.35 -4.60
N SER A 301 1.73 -34.32 -3.83
CA SER A 301 1.61 -34.31 -2.38
C SER A 301 2.32 -33.09 -1.80
N THR A 302 1.56 -32.25 -1.09
CA THR A 302 2.01 -30.97 -0.57
C THR A 302 1.82 -30.93 0.95
N SER A 303 2.88 -30.57 1.67
CA SER A 303 2.79 -30.33 3.12
C SER A 303 2.17 -28.97 3.38
N LEU A 304 1.08 -28.92 4.16
CA LEU A 304 0.33 -27.72 4.50
C LEU A 304 0.07 -27.66 6.00
N SER A 305 0.23 -26.47 6.58
CA SER A 305 0.03 -26.18 8.01
C SER A 305 -1.00 -25.09 8.26
N GLY A 306 -1.46 -24.43 7.20
CA GLY A 306 -2.51 -23.45 7.32
C GLY A 306 -3.00 -22.93 5.98
N CYS A 307 -3.99 -22.04 6.07
CA CYS A 307 -4.44 -21.25 4.95
C CYS A 307 -4.94 -19.87 5.41
N THR A 308 -5.13 -18.98 4.45
CA THR A 308 -5.96 -17.80 4.60
C THR A 308 -7.15 -17.85 3.66
N LEU A 309 -8.31 -17.44 4.15
CA LEU A 309 -9.53 -17.28 3.38
C LEU A 309 -9.91 -15.80 3.32
N ALA A 310 -10.18 -15.30 2.12
CA ALA A 310 -10.70 -13.96 1.89
C ALA A 310 -12.04 -14.03 1.17
N PHE A 311 -13.10 -13.57 1.80
CA PHE A 311 -14.44 -13.49 1.21
C PHE A 311 -14.87 -12.03 1.06
N TYR A 312 -15.48 -11.73 -0.08
CA TYR A 312 -16.09 -10.43 -0.33
C TYR A 312 -17.55 -10.44 0.12
N ASP A 313 -17.98 -9.33 0.72
CA ASP A 313 -19.35 -9.12 1.19
C ASP A 313 -19.79 -7.68 0.84
N ASP A 314 -20.91 -7.56 0.11
CA ASP A 314 -21.53 -6.27 -0.20
C ASP A 314 -22.87 -6.06 0.52
N GLY A 315 -23.24 -6.97 1.44
CA GLY A 315 -24.53 -6.98 2.13
C GLY A 315 -25.74 -7.22 1.23
N ALA A 316 -25.54 -7.47 -0.07
CA ALA A 316 -26.58 -7.49 -1.08
C ALA A 316 -26.52 -8.77 -1.94
N THR A 317 -25.64 -8.82 -2.94
CA THR A 317 -25.51 -9.95 -3.87
C THR A 317 -24.57 -11.00 -3.30
N PHE A 318 -23.46 -10.55 -2.74
CA PHE A 318 -22.41 -11.39 -2.18
C PHE A 318 -22.44 -11.31 -0.66
N ILE A 319 -22.63 -12.46 -0.03
CA ILE A 319 -22.66 -12.57 1.42
C ILE A 319 -21.55 -13.54 1.83
N ALA A 320 -20.66 -13.12 2.73
CA ALA A 320 -19.66 -13.99 3.30
C ALA A 320 -20.36 -15.14 4.06
N PRO A 321 -19.92 -16.39 3.89
CA PRO A 321 -20.58 -17.50 4.56
C PRO A 321 -20.40 -17.38 6.08
N PRO A 322 -21.39 -17.80 6.89
CA PRO A 322 -21.32 -17.72 8.35
C PRO A 322 -20.33 -18.73 8.96
N THR A 323 -20.04 -19.81 8.24
CA THR A 323 -19.16 -20.90 8.67
C THR A 323 -18.43 -21.50 7.47
N TYR A 324 -17.38 -22.28 7.74
CA TYR A 324 -16.64 -23.02 6.73
C TYR A 324 -16.01 -24.26 7.34
N ASP A 325 -15.75 -25.25 6.50
CA ASP A 325 -14.96 -26.43 6.80
C ASP A 325 -13.73 -26.47 5.88
N ILE A 326 -12.56 -26.74 6.46
CA ILE A 326 -11.35 -27.08 5.69
C ILE A 326 -11.24 -28.59 5.65
N LEU A 327 -11.13 -29.15 4.44
CA LEU A 327 -11.06 -30.58 4.20
C LEU A 327 -9.83 -30.94 3.37
N GLN A 328 -9.22 -32.08 3.67
CA GLN A 328 -8.20 -32.70 2.84
C GLN A 328 -8.76 -33.96 2.17
N LEU A 329 -8.18 -34.35 1.04
CA LEU A 329 -8.52 -35.62 0.40
C LEU A 329 -7.63 -36.75 0.94
N VAL A 330 -8.24 -37.75 1.58
CA VAL A 330 -7.56 -38.97 2.07
C VAL A 330 -8.23 -40.19 1.45
N ASN A 331 -7.47 -40.98 0.69
CA ASN A 331 -7.96 -42.22 0.06
C ASN A 331 -9.27 -42.02 -0.74
N GLY A 332 -9.38 -40.88 -1.45
CA GLY A 332 -10.57 -40.53 -2.24
C GLY A 332 -11.75 -39.96 -1.44
N ALA A 333 -11.64 -39.83 -0.12
CA ALA A 333 -12.66 -39.25 0.74
C ALA A 333 -12.23 -37.89 1.31
N TRP A 334 -13.17 -36.96 1.42
CA TRP A 334 -12.94 -35.67 2.08
C TRP A 334 -13.00 -35.83 3.59
N VAL A 335 -11.91 -35.47 4.27
CA VAL A 335 -11.78 -35.52 5.72
C VAL A 335 -11.60 -34.10 6.24
N LYS A 336 -12.49 -33.66 7.14
CA LYS A 336 -12.39 -32.36 7.80
C LYS A 336 -11.13 -32.31 8.67
N ILE A 337 -10.35 -31.24 8.54
CA ILE A 337 -9.15 -30.98 9.34
C ILE A 337 -9.25 -29.71 10.19
N ASN A 338 -10.11 -28.75 9.80
CA ASN A 338 -10.39 -27.54 10.58
C ASN A 338 -11.75 -26.92 10.18
N GLY A 339 -12.17 -25.83 10.85
CA GLY A 339 -13.43 -25.11 10.65
C GLY A 339 -14.37 -25.24 11.84
N TYR A 340 -14.00 -24.67 13.00
CA TYR A 340 -14.75 -24.81 14.26
C TYR A 340 -15.53 -23.55 14.68
N GLY A 341 -15.75 -22.62 13.76
CA GLY A 341 -16.50 -21.40 14.03
C GLY A 341 -15.63 -20.19 14.36
N GLU A 342 -14.40 -20.11 13.82
CA GLU A 342 -13.76 -18.80 13.71
C GLU A 342 -14.64 -17.86 12.89
N THR A 343 -14.81 -16.63 13.34
CA THR A 343 -15.59 -15.62 12.61
C THR A 343 -14.86 -15.28 11.32
N LEU A 344 -15.44 -15.65 10.18
CA LEU A 344 -14.99 -15.17 8.88
C LEU A 344 -15.06 -13.64 8.86
N LEU A 345 -13.95 -13.01 8.47
CA LEU A 345 -13.90 -11.57 8.28
C LEU A 345 -14.43 -11.21 6.90
N ALA A 346 -15.63 -10.63 6.86
CA ALA A 346 -16.17 -10.01 5.65
C ALA A 346 -15.22 -8.91 5.16
N ASN A 347 -14.81 -8.96 3.90
CA ASN A 347 -13.82 -8.05 3.30
C ASN A 347 -12.48 -8.01 4.08
N GLY A 348 -12.08 -9.14 4.65
CA GLY A 348 -10.85 -9.30 5.40
C GLY A 348 -10.19 -10.66 5.18
N ILE A 349 -9.09 -10.90 5.89
CA ILE A 349 -8.29 -12.13 5.79
C ILE A 349 -8.49 -12.95 7.05
N THR A 350 -9.11 -14.12 6.92
CA THR A 350 -9.25 -15.09 8.01
C THR A 350 -8.07 -16.04 7.97
N ASN A 351 -7.28 -16.11 9.06
CA ASN A 351 -6.14 -17.01 9.19
C ASN A 351 -6.58 -18.32 9.85
N VAL A 352 -6.23 -19.45 9.25
CA VAL A 352 -6.57 -20.79 9.73
C VAL A 352 -5.29 -21.62 9.81
N GLN A 353 -5.07 -22.28 10.94
CA GLN A 353 -3.85 -23.06 11.17
C GLN A 353 -4.19 -24.44 11.74
N TRP A 354 -3.39 -25.45 11.39
CA TRP A 354 -3.54 -26.82 11.87
C TRP A 354 -2.17 -27.52 11.97
N SER A 355 -2.15 -28.70 12.61
CA SER A 355 -0.94 -29.54 12.61
C SER A 355 -0.64 -30.01 11.19
N ALA A 356 0.61 -29.88 10.73
CA ALA A 356 0.98 -30.12 9.34
C ALA A 356 0.41 -31.45 8.79
N VAL A 357 -0.26 -31.35 7.64
CA VAL A 357 -0.80 -32.48 6.88
C VAL A 357 -0.15 -32.54 5.51
N SER A 358 -0.15 -33.73 4.90
CA SER A 358 0.32 -33.95 3.54
C SER A 358 -0.85 -34.38 2.68
N THR A 359 -1.18 -33.59 1.65
CA THR A 359 -2.33 -33.84 0.77
C THR A 359 -2.05 -33.35 -0.65
N ASN A 360 -2.67 -33.97 -1.64
CA ASN A 360 -2.66 -33.48 -3.02
C ASN A 360 -3.79 -32.48 -3.28
N GLN A 361 -4.84 -32.46 -2.45
CA GLN A 361 -5.97 -31.56 -2.61
C GLN A 361 -6.45 -31.00 -1.28
N LEU A 362 -6.80 -29.73 -1.27
CA LEU A 362 -7.38 -29.01 -0.12
C LEU A 362 -8.69 -28.36 -0.57
N ARG A 363 -9.73 -28.47 0.26
CA ARG A 363 -11.05 -27.90 -0.03
C ARG A 363 -11.50 -27.01 1.12
N VAL A 364 -12.11 -25.89 0.75
CA VAL A 364 -12.96 -25.12 1.64
C VAL A 364 -14.42 -25.38 1.24
N SER A 365 -15.28 -25.70 2.21
CA SER A 365 -16.71 -25.95 2.02
C SER A 365 -17.52 -25.05 2.95
N PHE A 366 -18.61 -24.46 2.47
CA PHE A 366 -19.39 -23.48 3.23
C PHE A 366 -20.85 -23.40 2.77
N PRO A 367 -21.78 -22.98 3.65
CA PRO A 367 -23.16 -22.75 3.27
C PRO A 367 -23.32 -21.48 2.43
N GLN A 368 -24.26 -21.50 1.50
CA GLN A 368 -24.72 -20.37 0.70
C GLN A 368 -26.23 -20.22 0.88
N LYS A 369 -26.68 -19.00 1.20
CA LYS A 369 -28.10 -18.67 1.33
C LYS A 369 -28.80 -18.62 -0.04
N ALA A 370 -30.06 -19.04 -0.09
CA ALA A 370 -30.94 -18.94 -1.26
C ALA A 370 -30.92 -17.53 -1.86
N GLY A 371 -30.79 -17.45 -3.18
CA GLY A 371 -30.77 -16.20 -3.96
C GLY A 371 -29.52 -15.33 -3.77
N LYS A 372 -28.56 -15.75 -2.95
CA LYS A 372 -27.28 -15.06 -2.76
C LYS A 372 -26.15 -15.78 -3.47
N ARG A 373 -25.02 -15.10 -3.66
CA ARG A 373 -23.77 -15.65 -4.19
C ARG A 373 -22.68 -15.54 -3.14
N VAL A 374 -21.62 -16.32 -3.30
CA VAL A 374 -20.39 -16.21 -2.51
C VAL A 374 -19.27 -15.81 -3.46
N ARG A 375 -18.43 -14.87 -3.02
CA ARG A 375 -17.18 -14.54 -3.71
C ARG A 375 -16.01 -14.89 -2.80
N LEU A 376 -15.27 -15.93 -3.18
CA LEU A 376 -13.98 -16.26 -2.58
C LEU A 376 -12.92 -15.45 -3.32
N VAL A 377 -12.51 -14.35 -2.72
CA VAL A 377 -11.51 -13.44 -3.28
C VAL A 377 -10.18 -14.15 -3.46
N GLU A 378 -9.79 -14.95 -2.47
CA GLU A 378 -8.53 -15.68 -2.50
C GLU A 378 -8.51 -16.81 -1.46
N PHE A 379 -7.90 -17.94 -1.84
CA PHE A 379 -7.59 -19.09 -0.97
C PHE A 379 -6.10 -19.41 -0.99
N LYS A 380 -5.35 -18.87 -0.02
CA LYS A 380 -3.90 -19.11 0.12
C LYS A 380 -3.64 -20.27 1.07
N ALA A 381 -3.02 -21.35 0.63
CA ALA A 381 -2.59 -22.46 1.47
C ALA A 381 -1.06 -22.47 1.60
N PHE A 382 -0.52 -22.79 2.78
CA PHE A 382 0.92 -22.74 3.06
C PHE A 382 1.43 -23.89 3.96
#